data_AF-A0A8H7V9Q5-F1
#
_entry.id   AF-A0A8H7V9Q5-F1
#
_cell.length_a   1.000
_cell.length_b   1.000
_cell.length_c   1.000
_cell.angle_alpha   90.00
_cell.angle_beta   90.00
_cell.angle_gamma   90.00
#
_symmetry.space_group_name_H-M   'P 1'
#
loop_
_entity.id
_entity.type
_entity.pdbx_description
1 polymer ?
#
loop_
_entity_poly.entity_id
_entity_poly.type
_entity_poly.pdbx_seq_one_letter_code
_entity_poly.pdbx_strand_id
1 'polypeptide(L)'
;MPSKVNIEVFTDFDGTLSIEDTGVLIIDDPRCMGSEHRKELERQIMDHETPYRDAVYEMWASCTLTWEEAWNDHLSKCSIDPGFPGFYDYCKKNKFSVTVLSSGMKPLIYKVLVKYMGKKAEELNIVANNGRIEGREWEILYIDDTPFGNDKSKTLKKARSNAPAETIFVFCGDGVSDISAARHADVLFARNGRDLVTYCDRHKIPYIGFDSFEEVEKVVADLAEGRSKLEKDETTGFSKIIKSTYTINNMRNLVVLGGSSHPEFTEKICNRLGISEGKTRLSKFSNNETSVEMKESVREQDVYIIQSACGNVNDNFIELLIMINGCKIASAKRITAVIPHFPYSRQPDVPFKQSGAPLTFLPPQTPPYQPNQPNKVDDVSSQLLRKLGQASVEEQKKDNAPYREWRARPGVLIADLLTCAGADHIITMDLHDAQYPGFFDCPVDNLTSLYTAINYIRLNIPDYSKAVIVSPDAGGAKRATSIAEKLCMDFALVHKERHKVHSQKKESMLVGDVRGRNCILIDDITDTSYTITKAARLLREKGACKIYALVSHAILSADAVNHIDQSAIDELIVSNSVPQAQHLTHPKIKVFDVTSLFSEAIRRTHFGESLSKLFEEA
;
A
#
# COMPACT_ATOMS: atom_id res chain seq x y z
N MET A 1 -33.08 -15.99 -23.05
CA MET A 1 -32.16 -14.83 -23.16
C MET A 1 -32.05 -14.22 -21.78
N PRO A 2 -30.85 -14.01 -21.21
CA PRO A 2 -30.76 -13.37 -19.90
C PRO A 2 -31.40 -11.98 -19.98
N SER A 3 -32.20 -11.63 -18.98
CA SER A 3 -32.81 -10.30 -18.83
C SER A 3 -31.71 -9.24 -18.93
N LYS A 4 -31.80 -8.37 -19.93
CA LYS A 4 -30.77 -7.37 -20.18
C LYS A 4 -30.84 -6.33 -19.06
N VAL A 5 -29.88 -6.34 -18.14
CA VAL A 5 -29.76 -5.35 -17.06
C VAL A 5 -29.61 -3.97 -17.69
N ASN A 6 -30.42 -3.00 -17.23
CA ASN A 6 -30.31 -1.61 -17.66
C ASN A 6 -29.51 -0.82 -16.62
N ILE A 7 -28.51 -0.05 -17.07
CA ILE A 7 -27.65 0.74 -16.20
C ILE A 7 -27.62 2.18 -16.72
N GLU A 8 -27.83 3.13 -15.81
CA GLU A 8 -27.64 4.56 -16.07
C GLU A 8 -26.52 5.09 -15.18
N VAL A 9 -25.51 5.67 -15.81
CA VAL A 9 -24.31 6.17 -15.14
C VAL A 9 -24.36 7.68 -15.08
N PHE A 10 -24.10 8.21 -13.88
CA PHE A 10 -23.92 9.61 -13.61
C PHE A 10 -22.54 9.82 -13.01
N THR A 11 -21.87 10.89 -13.41
CA THR A 11 -20.57 11.24 -12.87
C THR A 11 -20.48 12.72 -12.63
N ASP A 12 -19.86 13.13 -11.53
CA ASP A 12 -19.37 14.49 -11.41
C ASP A 12 -18.23 14.76 -12.40
N PHE A 13 -18.00 16.03 -12.70
CA PHE A 13 -16.90 16.46 -13.55
C PHE A 13 -15.68 16.85 -12.74
N ASP A 14 -15.76 17.95 -12.00
CA ASP A 14 -14.63 18.55 -11.30
C ASP A 14 -14.18 17.67 -10.13
N GLY A 15 -12.92 17.24 -10.10
CA GLY A 15 -12.37 16.38 -9.03
C GLY A 15 -12.68 14.87 -9.18
N THR A 16 -13.67 14.53 -10.03
CA THR A 16 -14.07 13.15 -10.34
C THR A 16 -13.58 12.69 -11.73
N LEU A 17 -14.03 13.39 -12.78
CA LEU A 17 -13.67 13.11 -14.17
C LEU A 17 -12.45 13.93 -14.58
N SER A 18 -12.41 15.22 -14.26
CA SER A 18 -11.19 16.03 -14.33
C SER A 18 -10.37 15.82 -13.07
N ILE A 19 -9.05 15.76 -13.23
CA ILE A 19 -8.11 15.58 -12.12
C ILE A 19 -8.08 16.87 -11.28
N GLU A 20 -8.12 18.01 -11.96
CA GLU A 20 -8.20 19.35 -11.38
C GLU A 20 -9.63 19.90 -11.34
N ASP A 21 -9.92 20.79 -10.41
CA ASP A 21 -11.15 21.60 -10.41
C ASP A 21 -11.00 22.74 -11.43
N THR A 22 -11.81 22.71 -12.48
CA THR A 22 -11.66 23.64 -13.60
C THR A 22 -12.09 25.06 -13.26
N GLY A 23 -13.00 25.22 -12.30
CA GLY A 23 -13.40 26.53 -11.77
C GLY A 23 -12.27 27.15 -10.96
N VAL A 24 -11.72 26.41 -10.00
CA VAL A 24 -10.65 26.90 -9.12
C VAL A 24 -9.44 27.37 -9.92
N LEU A 25 -9.04 26.66 -10.98
CA LEU A 25 -7.90 27.05 -11.81
C LEU A 25 -8.04 28.45 -12.43
N ILE A 26 -9.27 28.84 -12.83
CA ILE A 26 -9.54 30.15 -13.41
C ILE A 26 -9.70 31.21 -12.31
N ILE A 27 -10.45 30.87 -11.26
CA ILE A 27 -10.79 31.81 -10.19
C ILE A 27 -9.56 32.18 -9.34
N ASP A 28 -8.61 31.25 -9.17
CA ASP A 28 -7.37 31.49 -8.43
C ASP A 28 -6.34 32.34 -9.19
N ASP A 29 -6.57 32.62 -10.48
CA ASP A 29 -5.72 33.54 -11.23
C ASP A 29 -5.71 34.92 -10.56
N PRO A 30 -4.55 35.56 -10.34
CA PRO A 30 -4.46 36.89 -9.73
C PRO A 30 -5.21 38.00 -10.49
N ARG A 31 -5.55 37.78 -11.76
CA ARG A 31 -6.39 38.68 -12.58
C ARG A 31 -7.89 38.53 -12.29
N CYS A 32 -8.28 37.47 -11.59
CA CYS A 32 -9.64 37.16 -11.16
C CYS A 32 -9.77 37.45 -9.65
N MET A 33 -10.46 36.59 -8.90
CA MET A 33 -10.59 36.67 -7.45
C MET A 33 -9.25 36.44 -6.72
N GLY A 34 -8.46 35.49 -7.21
CA GLY A 34 -7.26 35.01 -6.54
C GLY A 34 -7.55 34.07 -5.37
N SER A 35 -6.59 33.19 -5.09
CA SER A 35 -6.77 32.07 -4.15
C SER A 35 -7.15 32.46 -2.72
N GLU A 36 -6.63 33.58 -2.20
CA GLU A 36 -6.91 33.99 -0.82
C GLU A 36 -8.36 34.48 -0.65
N HIS A 37 -8.88 35.25 -1.62
CA HIS A 37 -10.26 35.72 -1.56
C HIS A 37 -11.25 34.59 -1.85
N ARG A 38 -10.94 33.67 -2.78
CA ARG A 38 -11.77 32.48 -3.03
C ARG A 38 -11.92 31.63 -1.76
N LYS A 39 -10.82 31.34 -1.04
CA LYS A 39 -10.87 30.56 0.20
C LYS A 39 -11.69 31.24 1.28
N GLU A 40 -11.61 32.57 1.39
CA GLU A 40 -12.44 33.33 2.33
C GLU A 40 -13.92 33.23 1.98
N LEU A 41 -14.26 33.33 0.69
CA LEU A 41 -15.64 33.16 0.22
C LEU A 41 -16.15 31.72 0.45
N GLU A 42 -15.32 30.70 0.25
CA GLU A 42 -15.65 29.31 0.62
C GLU A 42 -15.87 29.12 2.12
N ARG A 43 -15.09 29.81 2.96
CA ARG A 43 -15.30 29.82 4.40
C ARG A 43 -16.68 30.39 4.75
N GLN A 44 -17.08 31.49 4.11
CA GLN A 44 -18.41 32.08 4.29
C GLN A 44 -19.54 31.15 3.85
N ILE A 45 -19.33 30.36 2.78
CA ILE A 45 -20.29 29.32 2.36
C ILE A 45 -20.42 28.25 3.46
N MET A 46 -19.30 27.77 4.00
CA MET A 46 -19.27 26.75 5.05
C MET A 46 -19.91 27.24 6.35
N ASP A 47 -19.71 28.52 6.69
CA ASP A 47 -20.27 29.17 7.88
C ASP A 47 -21.74 29.62 7.68
N HIS A 48 -22.32 29.35 6.50
CA HIS A 48 -23.69 29.74 6.10
C HIS A 48 -23.93 31.27 6.09
N GLU A 49 -22.87 32.06 5.96
CA GLU A 49 -22.93 33.52 5.86
C GLU A 49 -23.35 33.96 4.45
N THR A 50 -22.92 33.22 3.43
CA THR A 50 -23.22 33.51 2.01
C THR A 50 -23.80 32.27 1.33
N PRO A 51 -24.95 32.37 0.62
CA PRO A 51 -25.48 31.26 -0.15
C PRO A 51 -24.50 30.79 -1.24
N TYR A 52 -24.38 29.47 -1.43
CA TYR A 52 -23.46 28.88 -2.43
C TYR A 52 -23.64 29.49 -3.83
N ARG A 53 -24.88 29.63 -4.30
CA ARG A 53 -25.22 30.27 -5.59
C ARG A 53 -24.68 31.71 -5.70
N ASP A 54 -24.76 32.48 -4.63
CA ASP A 54 -24.36 33.89 -4.67
C ASP A 54 -22.82 33.99 -4.68
N ALA A 55 -22.16 33.15 -3.88
CA ALA A 55 -20.71 33.04 -3.87
C ALA A 55 -20.15 32.59 -5.23
N VAL A 56 -20.73 31.56 -5.86
CA VAL A 56 -20.30 31.10 -7.19
C VAL A 56 -20.54 32.18 -8.24
N TYR A 57 -21.62 32.97 -8.13
CA TYR A 57 -21.85 34.10 -9.02
C TYR A 57 -20.74 35.15 -8.86
N GLU A 58 -20.39 35.50 -7.62
CA GLU A 58 -19.30 36.44 -7.33
C GLU A 58 -17.95 35.94 -7.85
N MET A 59 -17.65 34.65 -7.69
CA MET A 59 -16.45 34.03 -8.25
C MET A 59 -16.39 34.26 -9.76
N TRP A 60 -17.42 33.87 -10.52
CA TRP A 60 -17.40 34.04 -11.97
C TRP A 60 -17.44 35.50 -12.40
N ALA A 61 -18.20 36.36 -11.71
CA ALA A 61 -18.26 37.80 -12.00
C ALA A 61 -16.92 38.51 -11.78
N SER A 62 -16.05 37.98 -10.93
CA SER A 62 -14.69 38.50 -10.72
C SER A 62 -13.71 38.16 -11.83
N CYS A 63 -14.05 37.21 -12.72
CA CYS A 63 -13.15 36.75 -13.77
C CYS A 63 -12.99 37.82 -14.86
N THR A 64 -11.76 38.28 -15.08
CA THR A 64 -11.45 39.29 -16.12
C THR A 64 -10.64 38.72 -17.29
N LEU A 65 -10.46 37.40 -17.34
CA LEU A 65 -9.77 36.73 -18.44
C LEU A 65 -10.64 36.75 -19.69
N THR A 66 -10.03 36.84 -20.86
CA THR A 66 -10.70 36.44 -22.10
C THR A 66 -10.82 34.92 -22.16
N TRP A 67 -11.74 34.42 -23.00
CA TRP A 67 -11.87 32.97 -23.23
C TRP A 67 -10.55 32.33 -23.68
N GLU A 68 -9.79 33.01 -24.54
CA GLU A 68 -8.50 32.51 -25.05
C GLU A 68 -7.43 32.46 -23.94
N GLU A 69 -7.37 33.47 -23.07
CA GLU A 69 -6.48 33.47 -21.90
C GLU A 69 -6.86 32.35 -20.94
N ALA A 70 -8.14 32.22 -20.56
CA ALA A 70 -8.61 31.15 -19.68
C ALA A 70 -8.31 29.75 -20.25
N TRP A 71 -8.45 29.58 -21.56
CA TRP A 71 -8.12 28.32 -22.23
C TRP A 71 -6.60 28.06 -22.24
N ASN A 72 -5.81 28.99 -22.78
CA ASN A 72 -4.38 28.75 -23.00
C ASN A 72 -3.60 28.70 -21.68
N ASP A 73 -3.94 29.56 -20.73
CA ASP A 73 -3.19 29.67 -19.47
C ASP A 73 -3.54 28.53 -18.51
N HIS A 74 -4.81 28.08 -18.51
CA HIS A 74 -5.35 27.16 -17.50
C HIS A 74 -5.97 25.89 -18.09
N LEU A 75 -7.12 25.99 -18.78
CA LEU A 75 -7.92 24.80 -19.15
C LEU A 75 -7.23 23.85 -20.12
N SER A 76 -6.33 24.35 -20.96
CA SER A 76 -5.55 23.54 -21.90
C SER A 76 -4.58 22.59 -21.19
N LYS A 77 -4.31 22.80 -19.90
CA LYS A 77 -3.47 21.93 -19.06
C LYS A 77 -4.28 20.94 -18.24
N CYS A 78 -5.58 21.19 -18.04
CA CYS A 78 -6.48 20.27 -17.34
C CYS A 78 -6.45 18.90 -18.00
N SER A 79 -6.44 17.87 -17.17
CA SER A 79 -6.49 16.49 -17.58
C SER A 79 -7.78 15.84 -17.11
N ILE A 80 -8.33 14.95 -17.95
CA ILE A 80 -9.39 14.04 -17.52
C ILE A 80 -8.80 12.67 -17.22
N ASP A 81 -9.55 11.89 -16.45
CA ASP A 81 -9.24 10.50 -16.18
C ASP A 81 -8.99 9.72 -17.50
N PRO A 82 -7.80 9.11 -17.66
CA PRO A 82 -7.42 8.45 -18.90
C PRO A 82 -8.28 7.21 -19.20
N GLY A 83 -8.93 6.62 -18.19
CA GLY A 83 -9.85 5.48 -18.35
C GLY A 83 -11.24 5.89 -18.85
N PHE A 84 -11.63 7.16 -18.71
CA PHE A 84 -12.98 7.61 -19.03
C PHE A 84 -13.38 7.41 -20.51
N PRO A 85 -12.53 7.68 -21.51
CA PRO A 85 -12.88 7.43 -22.91
C PRO A 85 -13.19 5.95 -23.20
N GLY A 86 -12.43 5.02 -22.59
CA GLY A 86 -12.67 3.58 -22.71
C GLY A 86 -13.98 3.16 -22.06
N PHE A 87 -14.21 3.66 -20.85
CA PHE A 87 -15.46 3.44 -20.11
C PHE A 87 -16.68 3.96 -20.88
N TYR A 88 -16.61 5.15 -21.47
CA TYR A 88 -17.69 5.71 -22.28
C TYR A 88 -18.00 4.84 -23.51
N ASP A 89 -16.97 4.34 -24.19
CA ASP A 89 -17.14 3.42 -25.32
C ASP A 89 -17.80 2.10 -24.87
N TYR A 90 -17.40 1.57 -23.71
CA TYR A 90 -18.03 0.40 -23.11
C TYR A 90 -19.53 0.62 -22.83
N CYS A 91 -19.88 1.75 -22.18
CA CYS A 91 -21.27 2.10 -21.90
C CYS A 91 -22.09 2.23 -23.19
N LYS A 92 -21.57 2.94 -24.20
CA LYS A 92 -22.22 3.12 -25.50
C LYS A 92 -22.46 1.78 -26.20
N LYS A 93 -21.48 0.89 -26.21
CA LYS A 93 -21.59 -0.46 -26.79
C LYS A 93 -22.70 -1.28 -26.12
N ASN A 94 -22.86 -1.15 -24.80
CA ASN A 94 -23.86 -1.88 -24.04
C ASN A 94 -25.23 -1.19 -23.98
N LYS A 95 -25.34 0.04 -24.52
CA LYS A 95 -26.53 0.91 -24.47
C LYS A 95 -26.83 1.44 -23.06
N PHE A 96 -25.79 1.66 -22.25
CA PHE A 96 -25.88 2.36 -20.97
C PHE A 96 -25.74 3.87 -21.19
N SER A 97 -26.59 4.66 -20.54
CA SER A 97 -26.47 6.12 -20.61
C SER A 97 -25.35 6.59 -19.69
N VAL A 98 -24.62 7.63 -20.12
CA VAL A 98 -23.62 8.32 -19.31
C VAL A 98 -23.98 9.79 -19.30
N THR A 99 -24.20 10.34 -18.11
CA THR A 99 -24.51 11.76 -17.90
C THR A 99 -23.44 12.39 -17.00
N VAL A 100 -22.79 13.44 -17.49
CA VAL A 100 -21.88 14.26 -16.70
C VAL A 100 -22.66 15.37 -16.02
N LEU A 101 -22.49 15.47 -14.71
CA LEU A 101 -23.08 16.51 -13.86
C LEU A 101 -21.95 17.44 -13.41
N SER A 102 -22.20 18.75 -13.32
CA SER A 102 -21.24 19.69 -12.72
C SER A 102 -21.94 21.00 -12.35
N SER A 103 -21.54 21.61 -11.24
CA SER A 103 -22.00 22.95 -10.87
C SER A 103 -21.27 24.07 -11.62
N GLY A 104 -20.24 23.73 -12.42
CA GLY A 104 -19.52 24.66 -13.29
C GLY A 104 -20.26 25.04 -14.57
N MET A 105 -19.55 25.72 -15.49
CA MET A 105 -20.12 26.21 -16.75
C MET A 105 -19.94 25.19 -17.89
N LYS A 106 -21.04 24.85 -18.55
CA LYS A 106 -21.11 23.90 -19.66
C LYS A 106 -20.14 24.21 -20.80
N PRO A 107 -19.92 25.46 -21.25
CA PRO A 107 -18.93 25.75 -22.29
C PRO A 107 -17.51 25.31 -21.93
N LEU A 108 -17.09 25.47 -20.68
CA LEU A 108 -15.76 25.07 -20.19
C LEU A 108 -15.61 23.56 -20.21
N ILE A 109 -16.55 22.88 -19.54
CA ILE A 109 -16.60 21.43 -19.40
C ILE A 109 -16.60 20.77 -20.78
N TYR A 110 -17.46 21.27 -21.68
CA TYR A 110 -17.57 20.77 -23.04
C TYR A 110 -16.25 20.91 -23.81
N LYS A 111 -15.57 22.05 -23.72
CA LYS A 111 -14.30 22.27 -24.43
C LYS A 111 -13.20 21.34 -23.92
N VAL A 112 -13.11 21.14 -22.60
CA VAL A 112 -12.18 20.18 -21.99
C VAL A 112 -12.49 18.76 -22.46
N LEU A 113 -13.75 18.33 -22.44
CA LEU A 113 -14.14 17.00 -22.91
C LEU A 113 -13.85 16.80 -24.40
N VAL A 114 -14.10 17.79 -25.26
CA VAL A 114 -13.77 17.72 -26.69
C VAL A 114 -12.26 17.53 -26.93
N LYS A 115 -11.40 18.15 -26.12
CA LYS A 115 -9.94 17.97 -26.22
C LYS A 115 -9.53 16.50 -26.04
N TYR A 116 -10.19 15.77 -25.13
CA TYR A 116 -9.82 14.39 -24.79
C TYR A 116 -10.64 13.31 -25.49
N MET A 117 -11.92 13.58 -25.77
CA MET A 117 -12.85 12.62 -26.37
C MET A 117 -13.10 12.88 -27.86
N GLY A 118 -12.66 14.03 -28.39
CA GLY A 118 -12.93 14.45 -29.76
C GLY A 118 -14.44 14.56 -30.02
N LYS A 119 -14.88 14.05 -31.18
CA LYS A 119 -16.30 14.04 -31.58
C LYS A 119 -17.22 13.29 -30.60
N LYS A 120 -16.69 12.38 -29.80
CA LYS A 120 -17.51 11.61 -28.83
C LYS A 120 -18.12 12.52 -27.76
N ALA A 121 -17.49 13.65 -27.44
CA ALA A 121 -18.03 14.62 -26.50
C ALA A 121 -19.33 15.27 -26.98
N GLU A 122 -19.57 15.36 -28.30
CA GLU A 122 -20.82 15.90 -28.88
C GLU A 122 -22.05 15.06 -28.52
N GLU A 123 -21.84 13.76 -28.29
CA GLU A 123 -22.89 12.80 -27.96
C GLU A 123 -23.09 12.62 -26.44
N LEU A 124 -22.21 13.20 -25.62
CA LEU A 124 -22.25 13.05 -24.18
C LEU A 124 -23.31 13.99 -23.57
N ASN A 125 -24.16 13.44 -22.70
CA ASN A 125 -25.15 14.26 -22.00
C ASN A 125 -24.45 15.02 -20.85
N ILE A 126 -24.33 16.34 -20.98
CA ILE A 126 -23.74 17.21 -19.96
C ILE A 126 -24.83 18.10 -19.36
N VAL A 127 -25.07 17.95 -18.06
CA VAL A 127 -25.99 18.76 -17.27
C VAL A 127 -25.19 19.63 -16.30
N ALA A 128 -25.00 20.88 -16.69
CA ALA A 128 -24.25 21.88 -15.94
C ALA A 128 -24.90 23.25 -16.11
N ASN A 129 -24.48 24.22 -15.29
CA ASN A 129 -24.87 25.61 -15.50
C ASN A 129 -24.41 26.08 -16.88
N ASN A 130 -25.15 26.99 -17.51
CA ASN A 130 -24.67 27.59 -18.75
C ASN A 130 -23.80 28.81 -18.44
N GLY A 131 -23.19 29.40 -19.46
CA GLY A 131 -22.32 30.54 -19.28
C GLY A 131 -22.35 31.49 -20.46
N ARG A 132 -22.37 32.79 -20.19
CA ARG A 132 -22.14 33.84 -21.17
C ARG A 132 -20.76 34.44 -20.93
N ILE A 133 -19.93 34.39 -21.96
CA ILE A 133 -18.53 34.85 -21.90
C ILE A 133 -18.35 35.80 -23.07
N GLU A 134 -18.33 37.11 -22.78
CA GLU A 134 -18.23 38.16 -23.79
C GLU A 134 -17.05 39.08 -23.47
N GLY A 135 -16.00 38.98 -24.29
CA GLY A 135 -14.76 39.71 -24.04
C GLY A 135 -14.12 39.23 -22.74
N ARG A 136 -14.20 40.06 -21.68
CA ARG A 136 -13.66 39.80 -20.34
C ARG A 136 -14.76 39.72 -19.27
N GLU A 137 -16.03 39.70 -19.67
CA GLU A 137 -17.16 39.55 -18.75
C GLU A 137 -17.62 38.09 -18.74
N TRP A 138 -17.73 37.52 -17.54
CA TRP A 138 -18.17 36.15 -17.29
C TRP A 138 -19.45 36.17 -16.47
N GLU A 139 -20.49 35.52 -17.00
CA GLU A 139 -21.77 35.39 -16.34
C GLU A 139 -22.17 33.91 -16.31
N ILE A 140 -22.36 33.37 -15.11
CA ILE A 140 -22.93 32.05 -14.91
C ILE A 140 -24.46 32.11 -14.99
N LEU A 141 -25.03 31.24 -15.82
CA LEU A 141 -26.47 31.12 -16.04
C LEU A 141 -26.97 29.84 -15.39
N TYR A 142 -27.57 29.98 -14.22
CA TYR A 142 -28.07 28.86 -13.42
C TYR A 142 -29.21 28.12 -14.12
N ILE A 143 -29.20 26.79 -14.06
CA ILE A 143 -30.23 25.95 -14.69
C ILE A 143 -31.43 25.68 -13.76
N ASP A 144 -31.29 25.99 -12.47
CA ASP A 144 -32.39 25.96 -11.53
C ASP A 144 -32.31 27.08 -10.47
N ASP A 145 -33.44 27.31 -9.78
CA ASP A 145 -33.56 28.33 -8.74
C ASP A 145 -33.16 27.83 -7.34
N THR A 146 -32.45 26.71 -7.23
CA THR A 146 -32.01 26.22 -5.92
C THR A 146 -30.88 27.09 -5.36
N PRO A 147 -30.62 27.01 -4.04
CA PRO A 147 -29.42 27.62 -3.44
C PRO A 147 -28.09 27.12 -4.01
N PHE A 148 -28.09 26.05 -4.82
CA PHE A 148 -26.91 25.49 -5.49
C PHE A 148 -26.79 25.90 -6.96
N GLY A 149 -27.87 26.43 -7.57
CA GLY A 149 -27.94 26.80 -8.99
C GLY A 149 -27.96 25.63 -10.00
N ASN A 150 -27.35 24.51 -9.61
CA ASN A 150 -27.51 23.19 -10.22
C ASN A 150 -27.57 22.13 -9.12
N ASP A 151 -28.78 21.79 -8.66
CA ASP A 151 -28.97 20.67 -7.75
C ASP A 151 -28.89 19.34 -8.52
N LYS A 152 -27.69 18.74 -8.48
CA LYS A 152 -27.38 17.43 -9.09
C LYS A 152 -28.43 16.35 -8.76
N SER A 153 -29.05 16.40 -7.58
CA SER A 153 -30.08 15.43 -7.15
C SER A 153 -31.34 15.48 -8.01
N LYS A 154 -31.72 16.64 -8.56
CA LYS A 154 -32.91 16.77 -9.42
C LYS A 154 -32.77 15.97 -10.70
N THR A 155 -31.58 15.98 -11.30
CA THR A 155 -31.30 15.23 -12.53
C THR A 155 -31.42 13.73 -12.29
N LEU A 156 -30.82 13.22 -11.21
CA LEU A 156 -30.93 11.81 -10.84
C LEU A 156 -32.37 11.39 -10.51
N LYS A 157 -33.09 12.19 -9.71
CA LYS A 157 -34.51 11.94 -9.38
C LYS A 157 -35.36 11.86 -10.64
N LYS A 158 -35.17 12.79 -11.58
CA LYS A 158 -35.91 12.82 -12.85
C LYS A 158 -35.61 11.60 -13.70
N ALA A 159 -34.34 11.20 -13.80
CA ALA A 159 -33.96 9.98 -14.50
C ALA A 159 -34.61 8.73 -13.87
N ARG A 160 -34.52 8.61 -12.54
CA ARG A 160 -35.11 7.51 -11.77
C ARG A 160 -36.63 7.39 -11.91
N SER A 161 -37.34 8.51 -11.96
CA SER A 161 -38.80 8.51 -12.18
C SER A 161 -39.21 8.10 -13.59
N ASN A 162 -38.32 8.28 -14.59
CA ASN A 162 -38.62 7.98 -15.99
C ASN A 162 -38.11 6.59 -16.44
N ALA A 163 -37.20 5.98 -15.67
CA ALA A 163 -36.59 4.72 -16.01
C ALA A 163 -37.45 3.50 -15.57
N PRO A 164 -37.29 2.34 -16.23
CA PRO A 164 -37.85 1.08 -15.76
C PRO A 164 -37.38 0.74 -14.34
N ALA A 165 -38.24 0.05 -13.56
CA ALA A 165 -38.00 -0.25 -12.15
C ALA A 165 -36.73 -1.08 -11.88
N GLU A 166 -36.32 -1.90 -12.87
CA GLU A 166 -35.13 -2.74 -12.86
C GLU A 166 -33.83 -2.02 -13.26
N THR A 167 -33.86 -0.70 -13.48
CA THR A 167 -32.68 0.09 -13.85
C THR A 167 -31.78 0.32 -12.64
N ILE A 168 -30.49 0.03 -12.81
CA ILE A 168 -29.46 0.31 -11.80
C ILE A 168 -28.89 1.71 -12.03
N PHE A 169 -28.96 2.55 -11.01
CA PHE A 169 -28.38 3.88 -11.02
C PHE A 169 -26.98 3.87 -10.41
N VAL A 170 -25.99 4.26 -11.20
CA VAL A 170 -24.59 4.37 -10.78
C VAL A 170 -24.22 5.84 -10.68
N PHE A 171 -23.60 6.25 -9.58
CA PHE A 171 -23.07 7.60 -9.40
C PHE A 171 -21.59 7.56 -9.04
N CYS A 172 -20.77 8.32 -9.76
CA CYS A 172 -19.35 8.56 -9.46
C CYS A 172 -19.15 10.00 -8.98
N GLY A 173 -18.52 10.18 -7.83
CA GLY A 173 -18.22 11.50 -7.27
C GLY A 173 -16.95 11.51 -6.44
N ASP A 174 -16.61 12.70 -5.95
CA ASP A 174 -15.41 12.92 -5.13
C ASP A 174 -15.67 13.85 -3.93
N GLY A 175 -16.67 14.72 -4.02
CA GLY A 175 -16.90 15.79 -3.05
C GLY A 175 -18.17 15.64 -2.20
N VAL A 176 -18.25 16.43 -1.13
CA VAL A 176 -19.44 16.55 -0.28
C VAL A 176 -20.66 17.07 -1.06
N SER A 177 -20.42 17.87 -2.11
CA SER A 177 -21.48 18.40 -2.98
C SER A 177 -22.26 17.29 -3.72
N ASP A 178 -21.65 16.12 -3.91
CA ASP A 178 -22.23 14.98 -4.61
C ASP A 178 -23.20 14.17 -3.76
N ILE A 179 -23.15 14.31 -2.43
CA ILE A 179 -23.94 13.49 -1.49
C ILE A 179 -25.43 13.56 -1.81
N SER A 180 -25.91 14.74 -2.19
CA SER A 180 -27.32 14.96 -2.52
C SER A 180 -27.77 14.11 -3.71
N ALA A 181 -26.94 13.98 -4.74
CA ALA A 181 -27.19 13.15 -5.90
C ALA A 181 -26.94 11.67 -5.59
N ALA A 182 -25.83 11.35 -4.93
CA ALA A 182 -25.46 10.01 -4.53
C ALA A 182 -26.59 9.26 -3.79
N ARG A 183 -27.36 9.96 -2.92
CA ARG A 183 -28.53 9.39 -2.22
C ARG A 183 -29.64 8.84 -3.12
N HIS A 184 -29.64 9.21 -4.41
CA HIS A 184 -30.59 8.72 -5.39
C HIS A 184 -30.01 7.64 -6.30
N ALA A 185 -28.73 7.29 -6.12
CA ALA A 185 -28.07 6.19 -6.81
C ALA A 185 -28.27 4.88 -6.05
N ASP A 186 -28.15 3.76 -6.75
CA ASP A 186 -28.10 2.43 -6.13
C ASP A 186 -26.66 2.04 -5.81
N VAL A 187 -25.71 2.44 -6.66
CA VAL A 187 -24.27 2.20 -6.50
C VAL A 187 -23.53 3.53 -6.46
N LEU A 188 -22.72 3.73 -5.42
CA LEU A 188 -21.89 4.90 -5.24
C LEU A 188 -20.41 4.55 -5.43
N PHE A 189 -19.76 5.22 -6.36
CA PHE A 189 -18.30 5.27 -6.49
C PHE A 189 -17.79 6.58 -5.90
N ALA A 190 -16.81 6.48 -5.00
CA ALA A 190 -16.15 7.63 -4.42
C ALA A 190 -14.66 7.63 -4.79
N ARG A 191 -14.17 8.74 -5.32
CA ARG A 191 -12.76 8.87 -5.73
C ARG A 191 -11.84 8.74 -4.51
N ASN A 192 -10.85 7.86 -4.57
CA ASN A 192 -9.93 7.64 -3.44
C ASN A 192 -9.17 8.93 -3.08
N GLY A 193 -8.95 9.14 -1.77
CA GLY A 193 -8.24 10.32 -1.25
C GLY A 193 -9.02 11.63 -1.29
N ARG A 194 -10.35 11.59 -1.52
CA ARG A 194 -11.22 12.77 -1.58
C ARG A 194 -12.29 12.78 -0.47
N ASP A 195 -12.99 13.90 -0.30
CA ASP A 195 -13.88 14.15 0.83
C ASP A 195 -15.08 13.21 0.90
N LEU A 196 -15.59 12.75 -0.25
CA LEU A 196 -16.73 11.84 -0.31
C LEU A 196 -16.42 10.50 0.36
N VAL A 197 -15.18 9.99 0.25
CA VAL A 197 -14.72 8.79 0.96
C VAL A 197 -14.82 8.99 2.47
N THR A 198 -14.24 10.09 2.96
CA THR A 198 -14.25 10.43 4.39
C THR A 198 -15.68 10.57 4.93
N TYR A 199 -16.56 11.19 4.15
CA TYR A 199 -17.98 11.30 4.50
C TYR A 199 -18.65 9.93 4.54
N CYS A 200 -18.42 9.07 3.55
CA CYS A 200 -19.01 7.74 3.50
C CYS A 200 -18.57 6.88 4.70
N ASP A 201 -17.28 6.89 5.03
CA ASP A 201 -16.73 6.17 6.20
C ASP A 201 -17.36 6.66 7.51
N ARG A 202 -17.43 7.98 7.71
CA ARG A 202 -18.00 8.58 8.92
C ARG A 202 -19.47 8.21 9.12
N HIS A 203 -20.23 8.15 8.03
CA HIS A 203 -21.67 7.87 8.04
C HIS A 203 -22.03 6.41 7.75
N LYS A 204 -21.03 5.52 7.63
CA LYS A 204 -21.19 4.10 7.29
C LYS A 204 -21.98 3.87 5.99
N ILE A 205 -21.85 4.77 5.03
CA ILE A 205 -22.48 4.67 3.72
C ILE A 205 -21.66 3.70 2.87
N PRO A 206 -22.28 2.67 2.27
CA PRO A 206 -21.63 1.80 1.30
C PRO A 206 -21.17 2.57 0.06
N TYR A 207 -19.91 2.40 -0.31
CA TYR A 207 -19.33 2.97 -1.53
C TYR A 207 -18.23 2.07 -2.09
N ILE A 208 -17.80 2.37 -3.31
CA ILE A 208 -16.67 1.72 -3.98
C ILE A 208 -15.61 2.79 -4.24
N GLY A 209 -14.45 2.64 -3.58
CA GLY A 209 -13.28 3.46 -3.86
C GLY A 209 -12.77 3.20 -5.27
N PHE A 210 -12.42 4.25 -6.02
CA PHE A 210 -11.80 4.10 -7.33
C PHE A 210 -10.72 5.15 -7.58
N ASP A 211 -9.69 4.75 -8.32
CA ASP A 211 -8.59 5.61 -8.77
C ASP A 211 -8.64 5.90 -10.27
N SER A 212 -9.43 5.13 -11.04
CA SER A 212 -9.58 5.29 -12.50
C SER A 212 -10.95 4.80 -12.98
N PHE A 213 -11.45 5.36 -14.08
CA PHE A 213 -12.69 4.87 -14.72
C PHE A 213 -12.56 3.46 -15.30
N GLU A 214 -11.34 2.93 -15.47
CA GLU A 214 -11.14 1.50 -15.78
C GLU A 214 -11.64 0.57 -14.67
N GLU A 215 -11.56 1.01 -13.41
CA GLU A 215 -12.06 0.25 -12.26
C GLU A 215 -13.57 0.32 -12.16
N VAL A 216 -14.13 1.50 -12.43
CA VAL A 216 -15.58 1.71 -12.57
C VAL A 216 -16.14 0.80 -13.66
N GLU A 217 -15.48 0.72 -14.82
CA GLU A 217 -15.87 -0.15 -15.93
C GLU A 217 -16.00 -1.61 -15.49
N LYS A 218 -14.99 -2.15 -14.78
CA LYS A 218 -14.98 -3.55 -14.32
C LYS A 218 -16.20 -3.87 -13.47
N VAL A 219 -16.53 -2.99 -12.54
CA VAL A 219 -17.67 -3.19 -11.63
C VAL A 219 -19.00 -3.03 -12.37
N VAL A 220 -19.14 -2.03 -13.24
CA VAL A 220 -20.33 -1.85 -14.09
C VAL A 220 -20.53 -3.07 -15.00
N ALA A 221 -19.45 -3.63 -15.53
CA ALA A 221 -19.49 -4.86 -16.32
C ALA A 221 -19.93 -6.07 -15.49
N ASP A 222 -19.43 -6.22 -14.27
CA ASP A 222 -19.87 -7.28 -13.35
C ASP A 222 -21.37 -7.21 -13.03
N LEU A 223 -21.90 -5.99 -12.85
CA LEU A 223 -23.34 -5.77 -12.64
C LEU A 223 -24.14 -6.10 -13.90
N ALA A 224 -23.70 -5.62 -15.06
CA ALA A 224 -24.36 -5.87 -16.34
C ALA A 224 -24.43 -7.36 -16.69
N GLU A 225 -23.38 -8.11 -16.36
CA GLU A 225 -23.27 -9.55 -16.60
C GLU A 225 -23.93 -10.41 -15.50
N GLY A 226 -24.45 -9.79 -14.43
CA GLY A 226 -25.05 -10.51 -13.29
C GLY A 226 -24.03 -11.28 -12.43
N ARG A 227 -22.73 -10.98 -12.57
CA ARG A 227 -21.64 -11.48 -11.70
C ARG A 227 -21.71 -10.84 -10.31
N SER A 228 -22.29 -9.65 -10.22
CA SER A 228 -22.52 -8.91 -8.99
C SER A 228 -24.01 -8.66 -8.77
N LYS A 229 -24.44 -8.73 -7.51
CA LYS A 229 -25.79 -8.39 -7.05
C LYS A 229 -25.72 -7.18 -6.13
N LEU A 230 -26.82 -6.46 -6.06
CA LEU A 230 -27.00 -5.34 -5.14
C LEU A 230 -27.80 -5.81 -3.93
N GLU A 231 -27.27 -5.61 -2.73
CA GLU A 231 -28.02 -5.69 -1.49
C GLU A 231 -28.24 -4.28 -0.97
N LYS A 232 -29.51 -3.90 -0.83
CA LYS A 232 -29.87 -2.58 -0.33
C LYS A 232 -29.65 -2.54 1.18
N ASP A 233 -28.85 -1.59 1.64
CA ASP A 233 -28.71 -1.30 3.05
C ASP A 233 -29.96 -0.55 3.53
N GLU A 234 -30.78 -1.21 4.33
CA GLU A 234 -32.04 -0.65 4.84
C GLU A 234 -31.83 0.59 5.72
N THR A 235 -30.64 0.77 6.29
CA THR A 235 -30.34 1.90 7.19
C THR A 235 -29.92 3.16 6.45
N THR A 236 -29.14 3.02 5.37
CA THR A 236 -28.59 4.17 4.63
C THR A 236 -29.30 4.43 3.31
N GLY A 237 -30.04 3.44 2.77
CA GLY A 237 -30.73 3.53 1.47
C GLY A 237 -29.86 3.23 0.25
N PHE A 238 -28.53 3.12 0.43
CA PHE A 238 -27.55 2.76 -0.60
C PHE A 238 -27.41 1.25 -0.75
N SER A 239 -26.94 0.76 -1.90
CA SER A 239 -26.69 -0.68 -2.08
C SER A 239 -25.22 -1.03 -1.89
N LYS A 240 -24.97 -2.12 -1.16
CA LYS A 240 -23.71 -2.85 -1.17
C LYS A 240 -23.69 -3.74 -2.41
N ILE A 241 -22.56 -3.79 -3.09
CA ILE A 241 -22.34 -4.82 -4.10
C ILE A 241 -21.97 -6.11 -3.37
N ILE A 242 -22.88 -7.08 -3.38
CA ILE A 242 -22.56 -8.47 -3.04
C ILE A 242 -22.22 -9.18 -4.35
N LYS A 243 -20.99 -9.65 -4.49
CA LYS A 243 -20.65 -10.54 -5.61
C LYS A 243 -21.58 -11.75 -5.55
N SER A 244 -22.33 -11.99 -6.63
CA SER A 244 -23.18 -13.18 -6.74
C SER A 244 -22.28 -14.39 -6.48
N THR A 245 -22.74 -15.37 -5.71
CA THR A 245 -21.98 -16.57 -5.32
C THR A 245 -21.60 -17.47 -6.52
N TYR A 246 -21.74 -16.96 -7.75
CA TYR A 246 -20.94 -17.39 -8.87
C TYR A 246 -19.51 -16.90 -8.67
N THR A 247 -18.70 -17.78 -8.10
CA THR A 247 -17.24 -17.83 -8.19
C THR A 247 -16.71 -16.95 -9.32
N ILE A 248 -15.92 -15.92 -8.98
CA ILE A 248 -15.10 -15.21 -9.96
C ILE A 248 -14.36 -16.27 -10.75
N ASN A 249 -14.80 -16.51 -11.99
CA ASN A 249 -14.24 -17.55 -12.85
C ASN A 249 -12.84 -17.21 -13.36
N ASN A 250 -12.20 -16.15 -12.84
CA ASN A 250 -10.79 -15.86 -13.05
C ASN A 250 -9.88 -16.44 -11.97
N MET A 251 -10.33 -16.69 -10.73
CA MET A 251 -9.50 -17.32 -9.69
C MET A 251 -9.89 -18.77 -9.46
N ARG A 252 -10.08 -19.51 -10.55
CA ARG A 252 -10.37 -20.94 -10.48
C ARG A 252 -9.19 -21.65 -9.83
N ASN A 253 -9.52 -22.46 -8.84
CA ASN A 253 -8.58 -23.28 -8.09
C ASN A 253 -7.68 -22.54 -7.08
N LEU A 254 -8.01 -21.31 -6.68
CA LEU A 254 -7.31 -20.60 -5.60
C LEU A 254 -8.02 -20.82 -4.26
N VAL A 255 -7.28 -21.22 -3.23
CA VAL A 255 -7.78 -21.31 -1.84
C VAL A 255 -6.85 -20.52 -0.92
N VAL A 256 -7.41 -19.67 -0.06
CA VAL A 256 -6.66 -18.95 0.98
C VAL A 256 -7.12 -19.44 2.35
N LEU A 257 -6.18 -19.87 3.19
CA LEU A 257 -6.43 -20.33 4.56
C LEU A 257 -5.72 -19.41 5.55
N GLY A 258 -6.40 -18.96 6.60
CA GLY A 258 -5.80 -18.19 7.68
C GLY A 258 -5.35 -19.07 8.85
N GLY A 259 -4.16 -18.79 9.37
CA GLY A 259 -3.74 -19.27 10.68
C GLY A 259 -4.28 -18.39 11.83
N SER A 260 -4.11 -18.85 13.06
CA SER A 260 -4.62 -18.16 14.26
C SER A 260 -3.86 -16.89 14.64
N SER A 261 -2.66 -16.63 14.09
CA SER A 261 -1.84 -15.48 14.50
C SER A 261 -2.40 -14.14 14.03
N HIS A 262 -3.08 -14.08 12.88
CA HIS A 262 -3.55 -12.82 12.32
C HIS A 262 -4.80 -12.96 11.42
N PRO A 263 -5.95 -13.40 11.96
CA PRO A 263 -7.16 -13.64 11.16
C PRO A 263 -7.66 -12.41 10.37
N GLU A 264 -7.58 -11.20 10.96
CA GLU A 264 -7.99 -9.95 10.28
C GLU A 264 -7.19 -9.68 9.00
N PHE A 265 -5.92 -10.10 8.94
CA PHE A 265 -5.07 -9.90 7.76
C PHE A 265 -5.49 -10.82 6.62
N THR A 266 -5.79 -12.08 6.96
CA THR A 266 -6.36 -13.06 6.03
C THR A 266 -7.70 -12.55 5.47
N GLU A 267 -8.61 -12.09 6.33
CA GLU A 267 -9.91 -11.57 5.91
C GLU A 267 -9.76 -10.40 4.93
N LYS A 268 -8.89 -9.42 5.24
CA LYS A 268 -8.60 -8.29 4.36
C LYS A 268 -8.04 -8.74 3.00
N ILE A 269 -7.13 -9.72 2.97
CA ILE A 269 -6.60 -10.28 1.72
C ILE A 269 -7.71 -10.97 0.91
N CYS A 270 -8.53 -11.82 1.53
CA CYS A 270 -9.65 -12.49 0.88
C CYS A 270 -10.65 -11.49 0.28
N ASN A 271 -10.98 -10.43 1.03
CA ASN A 271 -11.86 -9.35 0.57
C ASN A 271 -11.28 -8.62 -0.66
N ARG A 272 -9.99 -8.29 -0.66
CA ARG A 272 -9.30 -7.67 -1.81
C ARG A 272 -9.25 -8.59 -3.03
N LEU A 273 -9.02 -9.87 -2.81
CA LEU A 273 -9.03 -10.91 -3.84
C LEU A 273 -10.45 -11.22 -4.35
N GLY A 274 -11.49 -10.84 -3.60
CA GLY A 274 -12.89 -11.15 -3.94
C GLY A 274 -13.23 -12.64 -3.82
N ILE A 275 -12.60 -13.34 -2.89
CA ILE A 275 -12.84 -14.76 -2.57
C ILE A 275 -13.24 -14.92 -1.11
N SER A 276 -13.85 -16.05 -0.76
CA SER A 276 -14.08 -16.41 0.64
C SER A 276 -12.84 -17.11 1.21
N GLU A 277 -12.56 -16.88 2.49
CA GLU A 277 -11.57 -17.65 3.23
C GLU A 277 -11.99 -19.12 3.29
N GLY A 278 -11.02 -20.01 3.11
CA GLY A 278 -11.23 -21.43 3.19
C GLY A 278 -11.48 -21.93 4.62
N LYS A 279 -12.37 -22.91 4.75
CA LYS A 279 -12.84 -23.36 6.06
C LYS A 279 -11.84 -24.29 6.75
N THR A 280 -11.29 -23.84 7.87
CA THR A 280 -10.49 -24.66 8.79
C THR A 280 -11.04 -24.58 10.20
N ARG A 281 -10.72 -25.58 11.03
CA ARG A 281 -10.94 -25.54 12.48
C ARG A 281 -9.58 -25.66 13.17
N LEU A 282 -9.16 -24.57 13.79
CA LEU A 282 -7.94 -24.48 14.58
C LEU A 282 -8.30 -24.57 16.06
N SER A 283 -7.65 -25.46 16.80
CA SER A 283 -7.90 -25.65 18.23
C SER A 283 -6.66 -26.19 18.94
N LYS A 284 -6.67 -26.14 20.27
CA LYS A 284 -5.67 -26.81 21.09
C LYS A 284 -6.31 -27.87 21.97
N PHE A 285 -5.65 -29.01 22.11
CA PHE A 285 -5.98 -29.99 23.13
C PHE A 285 -5.63 -29.47 24.53
N SER A 286 -6.15 -30.11 25.58
CA SER A 286 -5.91 -29.70 26.97
C SER A 286 -4.44 -29.75 27.39
N ASN A 287 -3.60 -30.50 26.67
CA ASN A 287 -2.15 -30.56 26.85
C ASN A 287 -1.36 -29.56 25.99
N ASN A 288 -2.04 -28.61 25.32
CA ASN A 288 -1.51 -27.58 24.41
C ASN A 288 -1.04 -28.06 23.04
N GLU A 289 -1.26 -29.32 22.66
CA GLU A 289 -1.02 -29.76 21.28
C GLU A 289 -1.98 -29.05 20.30
N THR A 290 -1.43 -28.55 19.20
CA THR A 290 -2.19 -27.90 18.13
C THR A 290 -2.94 -28.93 17.29
N SER A 291 -4.24 -28.73 17.08
CA SER A 291 -5.09 -29.53 16.21
C SER A 291 -5.66 -28.68 15.09
N VAL A 292 -5.42 -29.12 13.85
CA VAL A 292 -5.91 -28.47 12.62
C VAL A 292 -6.79 -29.46 11.87
N GLU A 293 -8.02 -29.05 11.57
CA GLU A 293 -8.94 -29.83 10.74
C GLU A 293 -9.34 -29.02 9.49
N MET A 294 -9.06 -29.55 8.31
CA MET A 294 -9.54 -28.99 7.04
C MET A 294 -11.04 -29.31 6.89
N LYS A 295 -11.88 -28.30 6.67
CA LYS A 295 -13.35 -28.45 6.53
C LYS A 295 -13.84 -28.38 5.09
N GLU A 296 -12.91 -28.25 4.15
CA GLU A 296 -13.19 -28.23 2.71
C GLU A 296 -12.07 -28.94 1.94
N SER A 297 -12.38 -29.34 0.70
CA SER A 297 -11.41 -30.02 -0.16
C SER A 297 -10.44 -29.02 -0.77
N VAL A 298 -9.15 -29.23 -0.55
CA VAL A 298 -8.05 -28.49 -1.20
C VAL A 298 -7.39 -29.27 -2.35
N ARG A 299 -7.98 -30.39 -2.76
CA ARG A 299 -7.44 -31.25 -3.82
C ARG A 299 -7.31 -30.52 -5.16
N GLU A 300 -6.13 -30.63 -5.77
CA GLU A 300 -5.75 -29.95 -7.02
C GLU A 300 -5.86 -28.41 -6.97
N GLN A 301 -5.97 -27.82 -5.78
CA GLN A 301 -6.04 -26.37 -5.58
C GLN A 301 -4.64 -25.76 -5.40
N ASP A 302 -4.48 -24.51 -5.81
CA ASP A 302 -3.38 -23.63 -5.47
C ASP A 302 -3.70 -22.96 -4.12
N VAL A 303 -3.05 -23.42 -3.06
CA VAL A 303 -3.37 -23.07 -1.68
C VAL A 303 -2.37 -22.05 -1.16
N TYR A 304 -2.86 -20.99 -0.51
CA TYR A 304 -2.07 -19.99 0.18
C TYR A 304 -2.43 -20.01 1.65
N ILE A 305 -1.45 -20.23 2.53
CA ILE A 305 -1.66 -20.29 3.98
C ILE A 305 -1.03 -19.05 4.60
N ILE A 306 -1.84 -18.18 5.19
CA ILE A 306 -1.42 -16.89 5.75
C ILE A 306 -1.16 -17.03 7.25
N GLN A 307 0.07 -16.76 7.69
CA GLN A 307 0.46 -16.80 9.10
C GLN A 307 1.69 -15.93 9.39
N SER A 308 1.57 -14.90 10.24
CA SER A 308 2.68 -14.01 10.62
C SER A 308 3.57 -14.55 11.75
N ALA A 309 3.25 -15.72 12.32
CA ALA A 309 4.02 -16.41 13.36
C ALA A 309 4.55 -15.49 14.48
N CYS A 310 3.72 -14.57 14.95
CA CYS A 310 4.03 -13.57 15.99
C CYS A 310 3.24 -13.82 17.28
N GLY A 311 3.67 -13.26 18.42
CA GLY A 311 3.09 -13.59 19.73
C GLY A 311 3.62 -14.95 20.23
N ASN A 312 2.77 -15.98 20.25
CA ASN A 312 3.18 -17.36 20.55
C ASN A 312 3.87 -17.98 19.33
N VAL A 313 5.09 -17.50 19.02
CA VAL A 313 5.83 -17.81 17.79
C VAL A 313 5.91 -19.30 17.49
N ASN A 314 6.20 -20.13 18.50
CA ASN A 314 6.35 -21.57 18.33
C ASN A 314 5.03 -22.26 18.00
N ASP A 315 3.96 -21.91 18.71
CA ASP A 315 2.65 -22.49 18.49
C ASP A 315 2.11 -22.13 17.11
N ASN A 316 2.26 -20.86 16.71
CA ASN A 316 1.81 -20.37 15.41
C ASN A 316 2.64 -20.96 14.27
N PHE A 317 3.94 -21.20 14.50
CA PHE A 317 4.80 -21.87 13.54
C PHE A 317 4.45 -23.36 13.40
N ILE A 318 4.26 -24.09 14.50
CA ILE A 318 3.81 -25.48 14.47
C ILE A 318 2.43 -25.61 13.82
N GLU A 319 1.50 -24.70 14.11
CA GLU A 319 0.20 -24.63 13.43
C GLU A 319 0.35 -24.49 11.92
N LEU A 320 1.22 -23.58 11.45
CA LEU A 320 1.51 -23.42 10.03
C LEU A 320 2.06 -24.71 9.40
N LEU A 321 3.01 -25.39 10.06
CA LEU A 321 3.55 -26.66 9.56
C LEU A 321 2.47 -27.74 9.45
N ILE A 322 1.59 -27.84 10.45
CA ILE A 322 0.47 -28.80 10.43
C ILE A 322 -0.53 -28.46 9.32
N MET A 323 -0.84 -27.17 9.10
CA MET A 323 -1.69 -26.73 7.99
C MET A 323 -1.08 -27.08 6.63
N ILE A 324 0.20 -26.78 6.42
CA ILE A 324 0.93 -27.12 5.19
C ILE A 324 0.87 -28.63 4.95
N ASN A 325 1.22 -29.42 5.97
CA ASN A 325 1.19 -30.87 5.86
C ASN A 325 -0.23 -31.40 5.56
N GLY A 326 -1.25 -30.85 6.23
CA GLY A 326 -2.66 -31.15 5.99
C GLY A 326 -3.08 -30.90 4.55
N CYS A 327 -2.66 -29.79 3.95
CA CYS A 327 -2.90 -29.51 2.53
C CYS A 327 -2.13 -30.46 1.61
N LYS A 328 -0.90 -30.83 1.97
CA LYS A 328 -0.06 -31.74 1.19
C LYS A 328 -0.67 -33.13 1.11
N ILE A 329 -1.09 -33.70 2.25
CA ILE A 329 -1.74 -35.02 2.29
C ILE A 329 -3.12 -35.00 1.62
N ALA A 330 -3.81 -33.86 1.63
CA ALA A 330 -5.07 -33.65 0.92
C ALA A 330 -4.89 -33.42 -0.60
N SER A 331 -3.67 -33.59 -1.13
CA SER A 331 -3.33 -33.46 -2.55
C SER A 331 -3.59 -32.06 -3.13
N ALA A 332 -3.25 -31.01 -2.37
CA ALA A 332 -3.12 -29.67 -2.96
C ALA A 332 -2.11 -29.67 -4.12
N LYS A 333 -2.40 -28.92 -5.18
CA LYS A 333 -1.55 -28.81 -6.38
C LYS A 333 -0.26 -28.06 -6.07
N ARG A 334 -0.38 -26.97 -5.32
CA ARG A 334 0.72 -26.12 -4.86
C ARG A 334 0.36 -25.51 -3.52
N ILE A 335 1.32 -25.41 -2.62
CA ILE A 335 1.15 -24.81 -1.29
C ILE A 335 2.14 -23.66 -1.13
N THR A 336 1.61 -22.45 -1.05
CA THR A 336 2.39 -21.23 -0.78
C THR A 336 2.20 -20.83 0.68
N ALA A 337 3.29 -20.76 1.45
CA ALA A 337 3.23 -20.19 2.79
C ALA A 337 3.42 -18.67 2.70
N VAL A 338 2.39 -17.92 3.09
CA VAL A 338 2.41 -16.46 3.14
C VAL A 338 2.68 -16.03 4.57
N ILE A 339 3.89 -15.52 4.82
CA ILE A 339 4.42 -15.26 6.16
C ILE A 339 4.80 -13.78 6.24
N PRO A 340 3.85 -12.86 6.57
CA PRO A 340 4.13 -11.43 6.51
C PRO A 340 5.27 -10.96 7.42
N HIS A 341 5.44 -11.60 8.57
CA HIS A 341 6.60 -11.43 9.43
C HIS A 341 7.27 -12.79 9.63
N PHE A 342 8.49 -12.94 9.12
CA PHE A 342 9.19 -14.21 9.16
C PHE A 342 9.78 -14.51 10.56
N PRO A 343 9.41 -15.63 11.21
CA PRO A 343 9.88 -15.95 12.55
C PRO A 343 11.36 -16.34 12.54
N TYR A 344 12.08 -16.06 13.63
CA TYR A 344 13.51 -16.36 13.79
C TYR A 344 14.47 -15.67 12.79
N SER A 345 13.98 -14.74 11.96
CA SER A 345 14.78 -14.03 10.94
C SER A 345 15.95 -13.21 11.50
N ARG A 346 15.91 -12.81 12.78
CA ARG A 346 17.00 -12.13 13.51
C ARG A 346 18.18 -13.05 13.87
N GLN A 347 18.10 -14.34 13.56
CA GLN A 347 19.16 -15.33 13.80
C GLN A 347 19.63 -15.99 12.47
N PRO A 348 20.06 -15.20 11.46
CA PRO A 348 20.55 -15.73 10.20
C PRO A 348 22.04 -16.09 10.34
N ASP A 349 22.37 -17.36 10.49
CA ASP A 349 23.78 -17.76 10.46
C ASP A 349 24.28 -17.84 9.02
N VAL A 350 25.24 -16.99 8.68
CA VAL A 350 25.98 -17.05 7.40
C VAL A 350 26.83 -18.34 7.37
N PRO A 351 26.82 -19.17 6.30
CA PRO A 351 27.66 -20.35 6.25
C PRO A 351 29.15 -20.00 6.13
N PHE A 352 29.99 -20.55 7.02
CA PHE A 352 31.46 -20.43 6.96
C PHE A 352 32.09 -21.62 6.22
N LYS A 353 33.16 -21.40 5.44
CA LYS A 353 34.11 -22.49 5.09
C LYS A 353 34.96 -22.87 6.32
N GLN A 354 35.62 -24.04 6.29
CA GLN A 354 36.49 -24.57 7.36
C GLN A 354 37.61 -23.60 7.83
N SER A 355 37.91 -22.53 7.09
CA SER A 355 38.86 -21.46 7.44
C SER A 355 38.24 -20.13 7.92
N GLY A 356 36.91 -20.01 8.01
CA GLY A 356 36.24 -18.85 8.63
C GLY A 356 36.03 -17.61 7.73
N ALA A 357 36.25 -17.68 6.42
CA ALA A 357 35.93 -16.58 5.49
C ALA A 357 34.51 -16.72 4.88
N PRO A 358 33.78 -15.61 4.67
CA PRO A 358 32.44 -15.60 4.04
C PRO A 358 32.52 -15.88 2.53
N LEU A 359 31.49 -16.55 1.98
CA LEU A 359 31.37 -16.83 0.55
C LEU A 359 30.74 -15.62 -0.17
N THR A 360 31.53 -14.90 -0.97
CA THR A 360 31.03 -13.95 -1.97
C THR A 360 31.46 -14.34 -3.40
N PHE A 361 30.43 -14.64 -4.19
CA PHE A 361 30.16 -14.23 -5.59
C PHE A 361 30.73 -14.90 -6.86
N LEU A 362 29.75 -15.06 -7.78
CA LEU A 362 29.67 -14.97 -9.25
C LEU A 362 30.26 -16.10 -10.13
N PRO A 363 29.56 -16.51 -11.22
CA PRO A 363 30.08 -17.47 -12.18
C PRO A 363 30.86 -16.78 -13.30
N PRO A 364 32.15 -17.10 -13.52
CA PRO A 364 32.85 -16.75 -14.76
C PRO A 364 32.83 -17.95 -15.73
N GLN A 365 32.59 -17.62 -17.00
CA GLN A 365 32.48 -18.53 -18.14
C GLN A 365 33.68 -19.48 -18.30
N THR A 366 33.44 -20.71 -18.76
CA THR A 366 34.50 -21.66 -19.15
C THR A 366 34.98 -21.43 -20.58
N PRO A 367 36.28 -21.15 -20.83
CA PRO A 367 36.94 -21.47 -22.09
C PRO A 367 37.59 -22.86 -22.01
N PRO A 368 37.86 -23.51 -23.16
CA PRO A 368 38.07 -24.95 -23.24
C PRO A 368 39.46 -25.38 -22.78
N TYR A 369 39.51 -26.62 -22.29
CA TYR A 369 40.69 -27.36 -21.87
C TYR A 369 41.75 -27.48 -22.98
N GLN A 370 43.01 -27.19 -22.65
CA GLN A 370 44.18 -27.68 -23.39
C GLN A 370 45.16 -28.34 -22.41
N PRO A 371 45.57 -29.61 -22.66
CA PRO A 371 46.58 -30.26 -21.85
C PRO A 371 47.98 -29.84 -22.31
N ASN A 372 48.91 -29.60 -21.37
CA ASN A 372 50.28 -30.12 -21.46
C ASN A 372 51.06 -29.93 -20.14
N GLN A 373 51.63 -31.03 -19.67
CA GLN A 373 52.76 -31.12 -18.72
C GLN A 373 54.09 -30.83 -19.47
N PRO A 374 55.29 -30.95 -18.84
CA PRO A 374 55.75 -30.29 -17.62
C PRO A 374 57.11 -29.57 -17.79
N ASN A 375 57.30 -28.55 -16.94
CA ASN A 375 58.53 -28.11 -16.24
C ASN A 375 59.85 -27.82 -16.99
N LYS A 376 60.35 -26.58 -16.74
CA LYS A 376 61.73 -26.38 -16.28
C LYS A 376 61.75 -25.42 -15.08
N VAL A 377 62.55 -25.83 -14.11
CA VAL A 377 62.76 -25.32 -12.76
C VAL A 377 63.74 -24.16 -12.81
N ASP A 378 63.57 -23.13 -11.96
CA ASP A 378 64.70 -22.52 -11.26
C ASP A 378 64.28 -21.91 -9.90
N ASP A 379 64.98 -22.44 -8.91
CA ASP A 379 65.25 -22.12 -7.51
C ASP A 379 64.73 -20.82 -6.86
N VAL A 380 63.76 -20.96 -5.94
CA VAL A 380 63.46 -19.98 -4.87
C VAL A 380 63.50 -20.67 -3.48
N SER A 381 64.15 -21.83 -3.39
CA SER A 381 64.09 -22.68 -2.19
C SER A 381 64.95 -22.17 -1.03
N SER A 382 65.84 -21.20 -1.27
CA SER A 382 66.79 -20.72 -0.26
C SER A 382 66.38 -19.42 0.44
N GLN A 383 65.35 -18.70 -0.04
CA GLN A 383 64.84 -17.48 0.61
C GLN A 383 63.62 -17.71 1.51
N LEU A 384 62.88 -18.81 1.34
CA LEU A 384 61.71 -19.14 2.17
C LEU A 384 62.07 -19.88 3.48
N LEU A 385 63.19 -20.62 3.51
CA LEU A 385 63.62 -21.37 4.69
C LEU A 385 64.21 -20.49 5.82
N ARG A 386 64.46 -19.21 5.58
CA ARG A 386 64.93 -18.26 6.62
C ARG A 386 63.80 -17.52 7.37
N LYS A 387 62.54 -17.61 6.90
CA LYS A 387 61.37 -17.03 7.60
C LYS A 387 60.55 -18.05 8.40
N LEU A 388 60.93 -19.34 8.36
CA LEU A 388 60.26 -20.43 9.09
C LEU A 388 60.96 -20.85 10.39
N GLY A 389 62.06 -20.18 10.78
CA GLY A 389 62.91 -20.58 11.91
C GLY A 389 62.83 -19.71 13.18
N GLN A 390 61.89 -18.76 13.27
CA GLN A 390 61.70 -17.93 14.47
C GLN A 390 60.22 -17.82 14.83
N ALA A 391 59.64 -18.92 15.30
CA ALA A 391 58.55 -18.96 16.29
C ALA A 391 58.23 -20.42 16.66
N SER A 392 59.25 -21.19 17.02
CA SER A 392 59.10 -22.58 17.48
C SER A 392 59.84 -22.76 18.81
N VAL A 393 59.45 -21.96 19.80
CA VAL A 393 59.70 -22.22 21.22
C VAL A 393 58.43 -21.81 21.97
N GLU A 394 57.39 -22.65 21.87
CA GLU A 394 56.29 -22.83 22.84
C GLU A 394 55.24 -23.83 22.28
N GLU A 395 55.69 -24.91 21.63
CA GLU A 395 54.83 -26.08 21.35
C GLU A 395 55.00 -27.11 22.47
N GLN A 396 54.46 -26.82 23.66
CA GLN A 396 54.23 -27.81 24.72
C GLN A 396 52.98 -27.50 25.58
N LYS A 397 51.93 -26.91 24.97
CA LYS A 397 50.56 -26.88 25.52
C LYS A 397 49.54 -27.11 24.38
N LYS A 398 49.46 -28.32 23.85
CA LYS A 398 48.36 -28.75 22.96
C LYS A 398 47.58 -29.84 23.68
N ASP A 399 46.64 -29.41 24.52
CA ASP A 399 45.41 -30.12 24.89
C ASP A 399 44.55 -29.22 25.78
N ASN A 400 44.08 -28.11 25.19
CA ASN A 400 42.92 -27.33 25.64
C ASN A 400 42.54 -26.38 24.50
N ALA A 401 42.12 -26.93 23.36
CA ALA A 401 41.36 -26.12 22.41
C ALA A 401 40.08 -25.68 23.14
N PRO A 402 39.76 -24.38 23.25
CA PRO A 402 38.51 -23.96 23.85
C PRO A 402 37.38 -24.60 23.02
N TYR A 403 36.45 -25.27 23.71
CA TYR A 403 35.25 -25.84 23.08
C TYR A 403 34.67 -24.81 22.10
N ARG A 404 34.64 -25.17 20.81
CA ARG A 404 34.08 -24.31 19.76
C ARG A 404 32.60 -24.14 20.09
N GLU A 405 32.19 -22.93 20.46
CA GLU A 405 30.80 -22.63 20.78
C GLU A 405 29.93 -22.92 19.55
N TRP A 406 29.26 -24.08 19.55
CA TRP A 406 28.27 -24.44 18.56
C TRP A 406 27.03 -23.59 18.80
N ARG A 407 26.66 -22.78 17.82
CA ARG A 407 25.39 -22.04 17.84
C ARG A 407 24.39 -22.80 16.99
N ALA A 408 23.19 -22.96 17.53
CA ALA A 408 22.06 -23.40 16.72
C ALA A 408 21.86 -22.40 15.58
N ARG A 409 21.33 -22.87 14.45
CA ARG A 409 20.98 -22.06 13.28
C ARG A 409 19.45 -22.05 13.10
N PRO A 410 18.67 -21.39 13.97
CA PRO A 410 17.23 -21.53 13.96
C PRO A 410 16.64 -21.08 12.64
N GLY A 411 17.19 -20.05 12.02
CA GLY A 411 16.64 -19.56 10.77
C GLY A 411 16.66 -20.57 9.62
N VAL A 412 17.77 -21.30 9.49
CA VAL A 412 17.90 -22.41 8.52
C VAL A 412 16.97 -23.57 8.89
N LEU A 413 16.90 -23.92 10.18
CA LEU A 413 15.99 -24.97 10.64
C LEU A 413 14.53 -24.64 10.33
N ILE A 414 14.11 -23.39 10.49
CA ILE A 414 12.74 -22.94 10.19
C ILE A 414 12.45 -23.06 8.69
N ALA A 415 13.42 -22.70 7.83
CA ALA A 415 13.30 -22.90 6.38
C ALA A 415 13.17 -24.40 6.02
N ASP A 416 14.07 -25.23 6.57
CA ASP A 416 14.07 -26.69 6.37
C ASP A 416 12.74 -27.32 6.79
N LEU A 417 12.18 -26.89 7.93
CA LEU A 417 10.91 -27.40 8.44
C LEU A 417 9.73 -27.01 7.55
N LEU A 418 9.69 -25.79 7.00
CA LEU A 418 8.64 -25.36 6.07
C LEU A 418 8.68 -26.18 4.77
N THR A 419 9.88 -26.35 4.19
CA THR A 419 10.08 -27.17 3.00
C THR A 419 9.74 -28.63 3.28
N CYS A 420 10.17 -29.18 4.42
CA CYS A 420 9.88 -30.56 4.82
C CYS A 420 8.38 -30.81 5.07
N ALA A 421 7.66 -29.85 5.65
CA ALA A 421 6.21 -29.94 5.83
C ALA A 421 5.45 -30.00 4.49
N GLY A 422 6.04 -29.46 3.42
CA GLY A 422 5.55 -29.56 2.05
C GLY A 422 5.23 -28.22 1.37
N ALA A 423 5.77 -27.10 1.87
CA ALA A 423 5.63 -25.81 1.20
C ALA A 423 6.39 -25.80 -0.14
N ASP A 424 5.69 -25.48 -1.22
CA ASP A 424 6.26 -25.39 -2.57
C ASP A 424 6.74 -23.98 -2.91
N HIS A 425 6.30 -22.97 -2.14
CA HIS A 425 6.60 -21.55 -2.36
C HIS A 425 6.46 -20.74 -1.06
N ILE A 426 7.25 -19.68 -0.89
CA ILE A 426 7.15 -18.76 0.26
C ILE A 426 6.94 -17.33 -0.23
N ILE A 427 5.96 -16.63 0.35
CA ILE A 427 5.81 -15.17 0.20
C ILE A 427 6.00 -14.55 1.58
N THR A 428 6.92 -13.59 1.71
CA THR A 428 7.19 -12.89 2.97
C THR A 428 7.49 -11.41 2.70
N MET A 429 7.79 -10.61 3.71
CA MET A 429 8.09 -9.19 3.54
C MET A 429 9.23 -8.76 4.45
N ASP A 430 10.10 -7.90 3.93
CA ASP A 430 11.20 -7.23 4.63
C ASP A 430 11.99 -8.13 5.59
N LEU A 431 12.42 -9.30 5.08
CA LEU A 431 13.32 -10.19 5.81
C LEU A 431 14.49 -9.42 6.44
N HIS A 432 14.75 -9.70 7.73
CA HIS A 432 15.80 -9.04 8.50
C HIS A 432 17.17 -9.12 7.83
N ASP A 433 17.47 -10.24 7.18
CA ASP A 433 18.66 -10.45 6.38
C ASP A 433 18.29 -10.75 4.92
N ALA A 434 18.87 -9.98 4.00
CA ALA A 434 18.65 -10.14 2.57
C ALA A 434 19.14 -11.49 2.00
N GLN A 435 19.98 -12.22 2.74
CA GLN A 435 20.50 -13.54 2.33
C GLN A 435 19.53 -14.69 2.62
N TYR A 436 18.53 -14.46 3.47
CA TYR A 436 17.63 -15.49 3.97
C TYR A 436 16.84 -16.26 2.89
N PRO A 437 16.43 -15.65 1.75
CA PRO A 437 15.85 -16.40 0.64
C PRO A 437 16.76 -17.54 0.12
N GLY A 438 18.08 -17.40 0.26
CA GLY A 438 19.05 -18.43 -0.14
C GLY A 438 19.11 -19.65 0.78
N PHE A 439 18.33 -19.69 1.87
CA PHE A 439 18.21 -20.85 2.76
C PHE A 439 17.07 -21.79 2.37
N PHE A 440 16.22 -21.41 1.42
CA PHE A 440 15.11 -22.23 0.96
C PHE A 440 15.48 -22.97 -0.32
N ASP A 441 15.06 -24.22 -0.42
CA ASP A 441 15.12 -25.00 -1.66
C ASP A 441 13.94 -24.66 -2.60
N CYS A 442 12.87 -24.07 -2.06
CA CYS A 442 11.73 -23.58 -2.84
C CYS A 442 11.86 -22.07 -3.12
N PRO A 443 11.13 -21.53 -4.12
CA PRO A 443 11.20 -20.10 -4.42
C PRO A 443 10.68 -19.27 -3.23
N VAL A 444 11.25 -18.08 -3.06
CA VAL A 444 10.90 -17.14 -2.00
C VAL A 444 10.73 -15.75 -2.59
N ASP A 445 9.52 -15.23 -2.50
CA ASP A 445 9.22 -13.85 -2.81
C ASP A 445 9.30 -13.01 -1.54
N ASN A 446 10.41 -12.30 -1.35
CA ASN A 446 10.59 -11.33 -0.28
C ASN A 446 10.09 -9.95 -0.75
N LEU A 447 8.84 -9.65 -0.43
CA LEU A 447 8.22 -8.35 -0.71
C LEU A 447 8.89 -7.25 0.12
N THR A 448 8.69 -5.99 -0.27
CA THR A 448 9.18 -4.84 0.50
C THR A 448 8.09 -3.84 0.80
N SER A 449 8.01 -3.41 2.07
CA SER A 449 7.13 -2.31 2.48
C SER A 449 7.68 -0.93 2.13
N LEU A 450 8.90 -0.85 1.57
CA LEU A 450 9.58 0.42 1.26
C LEU A 450 8.70 1.41 0.50
N TYR A 451 7.95 0.95 -0.49
CA TYR A 451 7.08 1.81 -1.29
C TYR A 451 5.84 2.27 -0.54
N THR A 452 5.22 1.37 0.23
CA THR A 452 4.11 1.71 1.12
C THR A 452 4.55 2.71 2.19
N ALA A 453 5.76 2.54 2.73
CA ALA A 453 6.37 3.46 3.68
C ALA A 453 6.65 4.85 3.06
N ILE A 454 7.20 4.90 1.84
CA ILE A 454 7.42 6.14 1.09
C ILE A 454 6.09 6.88 0.88
N ASN A 455 5.05 6.18 0.44
CA ASN A 455 3.74 6.78 0.22
C ASN A 455 3.11 7.25 1.53
N TYR A 456 3.28 6.50 2.62
CA TYR A 456 2.87 6.95 3.94
C TYR A 456 3.57 8.26 4.34
N ILE A 457 4.89 8.34 4.20
CA ILE A 457 5.69 9.54 4.52
C ILE A 457 5.18 10.74 3.72
N ARG A 458 5.00 10.58 2.41
CA ARG A 458 4.55 11.65 1.50
C ARG A 458 3.18 12.20 1.86
N LEU A 459 2.25 11.31 2.22
CA LEU A 459 0.85 11.68 2.45
C LEU A 459 0.57 12.14 3.88
N ASN A 460 1.32 11.65 4.88
CA ASN A 460 0.95 11.82 6.28
C ASN A 460 1.95 12.60 7.12
N ILE A 461 3.22 12.72 6.70
CA ILE A 461 4.23 13.43 7.49
C ILE A 461 4.34 14.89 6.97
N PRO A 462 3.97 15.90 7.79
CA PRO A 462 4.07 17.29 7.39
C PRO A 462 5.53 17.71 7.15
N ASP A 463 5.75 18.52 6.11
CA ASP A 463 7.07 19.01 5.71
C ASP A 463 8.12 17.88 5.56
N TYR A 464 7.71 16.68 5.14
CA TYR A 464 8.60 15.52 5.03
C TYR A 464 9.86 15.80 4.20
N SER A 465 9.77 16.62 3.15
CA SER A 465 10.89 16.98 2.27
C SER A 465 12.04 17.72 2.98
N LYS A 466 11.76 18.34 4.13
CA LYS A 466 12.78 19.01 4.98
C LYS A 466 13.30 18.10 6.09
N ALA A 467 12.69 16.93 6.30
CA ALA A 467 13.10 15.99 7.33
C ALA A 467 14.42 15.27 6.96
N VAL A 468 14.96 14.51 7.91
CA VAL A 468 16.14 13.65 7.75
C VAL A 468 15.72 12.21 7.99
N ILE A 469 16.05 11.31 7.05
CA ILE A 469 15.89 9.88 7.25
C ILE A 469 17.02 9.38 8.15
N VAL A 470 16.69 8.65 9.21
CA VAL A 470 17.67 8.20 10.20
C VAL A 470 17.65 6.68 10.32
N SER A 471 18.81 6.05 10.29
CA SER A 471 18.93 4.65 10.69
C SER A 471 19.31 4.53 12.19
N PRO A 472 18.59 3.71 12.98
CA PRO A 472 18.84 3.56 14.42
C PRO A 472 20.12 2.77 14.74
N ASP A 473 20.66 2.02 13.78
CA ASP A 473 21.95 1.33 13.86
C ASP A 473 22.59 1.09 12.49
N ALA A 474 23.82 0.57 12.48
CA ALA A 474 24.57 0.34 11.24
C ALA A 474 23.98 -0.76 10.35
N GLY A 475 23.18 -1.69 10.90
CA GLY A 475 22.57 -2.78 10.14
C GLY A 475 21.45 -2.28 9.23
N GLY A 476 20.63 -1.34 9.74
CA GLY A 476 19.53 -0.73 9.01
C GLY A 476 19.93 0.35 7.99
N ALA A 477 21.22 0.68 7.89
CA ALA A 477 21.69 1.84 7.10
C ALA A 477 21.26 1.75 5.64
N LYS A 478 21.44 0.60 4.98
CA LYS A 478 21.04 0.40 3.57
C LYS A 478 19.55 0.69 3.35
N ARG A 479 18.68 0.19 4.24
CA ARG A 479 17.22 0.38 4.16
C ARG A 479 16.85 1.86 4.25
N ALA A 480 17.41 2.54 5.25
CA ALA A 480 17.18 3.96 5.46
C ALA A 480 17.72 4.81 4.30
N THR A 481 18.93 4.51 3.79
CA THR A 481 19.49 5.21 2.61
C THR A 481 18.63 5.00 1.37
N SER A 482 18.10 3.80 1.11
CA SER A 482 17.21 3.56 -0.05
C SER A 482 15.92 4.39 -0.01
N ILE A 483 15.35 4.61 1.18
CA ILE A 483 14.20 5.52 1.35
C ILE A 483 14.63 6.98 1.14
N ALA A 484 15.76 7.38 1.71
CA ALA A 484 16.30 8.73 1.59
C ALA A 484 16.57 9.12 0.12
N GLU A 485 17.20 8.23 -0.65
CA GLU A 485 17.49 8.43 -2.07
C GLU A 485 16.21 8.59 -2.90
N LYS A 486 15.20 7.74 -2.68
CA LYS A 486 13.91 7.81 -3.42
C LYS A 486 13.07 9.03 -3.06
N LEU A 487 13.23 9.57 -1.86
CA LEU A 487 12.58 10.81 -1.41
C LEU A 487 13.43 12.06 -1.65
N CYS A 488 14.66 11.92 -2.16
CA CYS A 488 15.65 13.00 -2.28
C CYS A 488 15.88 13.75 -0.95
N MET A 489 15.97 13.00 0.16
CA MET A 489 16.14 13.53 1.52
C MET A 489 17.53 13.23 2.07
N ASP A 490 17.95 14.02 3.06
CA ASP A 490 19.20 13.78 3.77
C ASP A 490 19.10 12.53 4.65
N PHE A 491 20.26 11.91 4.87
CA PHE A 491 20.41 10.69 5.66
C PHE A 491 21.31 10.91 6.89
N ALA A 492 20.95 10.29 8.02
CA ALA A 492 21.78 10.21 9.21
C ALA A 492 21.79 8.79 9.80
N LEU A 493 22.82 8.49 10.59
CA LEU A 493 23.06 7.17 11.17
C LEU A 493 23.41 7.28 12.65
N VAL A 494 22.73 6.51 13.49
CA VAL A 494 23.13 6.28 14.87
C VAL A 494 24.09 5.10 14.92
N HIS A 495 25.32 5.32 15.36
CA HIS A 495 26.34 4.30 15.50
C HIS A 495 26.66 4.06 16.98
N LYS A 496 26.76 2.79 17.40
CA LYS A 496 27.23 2.42 18.75
C LYS A 496 28.71 2.06 18.67
N GLU A 497 29.58 2.87 19.25
CA GLU A 497 31.00 2.50 19.35
C GLU A 497 31.19 1.30 20.29
N ARG A 498 32.05 0.36 19.86
CA ARG A 498 32.50 -0.76 20.69
C ARG A 498 33.94 -0.50 21.11
N HIS A 499 34.17 0.28 22.17
CA HIS A 499 35.49 0.32 22.78
C HIS A 499 35.83 -1.06 23.35
N LYS A 500 36.92 -1.65 22.87
CA LYS A 500 37.57 -2.76 23.57
C LYS A 500 38.30 -2.13 24.76
N VAL A 501 38.01 -2.66 25.95
CA VAL A 501 38.73 -2.49 27.24
C VAL A 501 38.26 -1.31 28.14
N HIS A 502 37.61 -1.67 29.25
CA HIS A 502 37.53 -1.01 30.57
C HIS A 502 36.89 0.38 30.78
N SER A 503 36.14 0.98 29.85
CA SER A 503 35.30 2.16 30.15
C SER A 503 33.80 1.83 30.19
N GLN A 504 33.16 2.10 31.33
CA GLN A 504 31.80 1.65 31.69
C GLN A 504 30.63 2.39 30.99
N LYS A 505 30.87 3.20 29.94
CA LYS A 505 29.78 3.84 29.16
C LYS A 505 29.95 3.60 27.66
N LYS A 506 29.03 2.81 27.09
CA LYS A 506 28.84 2.71 25.63
C LYS A 506 28.17 3.98 25.12
N GLU A 507 28.95 4.94 24.67
CA GLU A 507 28.44 6.14 24.00
C GLU A 507 27.94 5.81 22.59
N SER A 508 26.81 6.42 22.22
CA SER A 508 26.23 6.32 20.88
C SER A 508 26.51 7.63 20.15
N MET A 509 27.10 7.53 18.96
CA MET A 509 27.42 8.65 18.09
C MET A 509 26.33 8.82 17.03
N LEU A 510 26.06 10.08 16.66
CA LEU A 510 25.22 10.42 15.51
C LEU A 510 26.13 10.91 14.38
N VAL A 511 25.96 10.34 13.19
CA VAL A 511 26.60 10.78 11.94
C VAL A 511 25.51 11.40 11.06
N GLY A 512 25.69 12.66 10.65
CA GLY A 512 24.68 13.46 9.93
C GLY A 512 24.11 14.61 10.78
N ASP A 513 23.60 15.67 10.13
CA ASP A 513 23.03 16.84 10.84
C ASP A 513 21.51 16.75 10.94
N VAL A 514 20.99 16.85 12.16
CA VAL A 514 19.57 16.74 12.50
C VAL A 514 19.03 17.97 13.23
N ARG A 515 19.88 18.98 13.47
CA ARG A 515 19.53 20.16 14.27
C ARG A 515 18.42 20.97 13.61
N GLY A 516 17.37 21.24 14.36
CA GLY A 516 16.23 22.03 13.88
C GLY A 516 15.35 21.33 12.84
N ARG A 517 15.56 20.03 12.59
CA ARG A 517 14.85 19.27 11.56
C ARG A 517 14.00 18.15 12.15
N ASN A 518 12.95 17.78 11.41
CA ASN A 518 12.20 16.56 11.69
C ASN A 518 13.06 15.35 11.32
N CYS A 519 12.96 14.27 12.08
CA CYS A 519 13.69 13.03 11.87
C CYS A 519 12.70 11.88 11.67
N ILE A 520 12.99 10.99 10.73
CA ILE A 520 12.21 9.78 10.48
C ILE A 520 13.13 8.57 10.66
N LEU A 521 13.02 7.90 11.80
CA LEU A 521 13.73 6.66 12.08
C LEU A 521 13.13 5.53 11.24
N ILE A 522 13.97 4.78 10.52
CA ILE A 522 13.56 3.65 9.68
C ILE A 522 14.18 2.36 10.24
N ASP A 523 13.33 1.38 10.55
CA ASP A 523 13.77 0.05 10.99
C ASP A 523 12.86 -1.06 10.44
N ASP A 524 13.29 -2.32 10.46
CA ASP A 524 12.47 -3.46 10.03
C ASP A 524 11.69 -4.03 11.19
N ILE A 525 12.33 -4.21 12.35
CA ILE A 525 11.72 -4.88 13.48
C ILE A 525 11.89 -4.03 14.72
N THR A 526 10.78 -3.74 15.41
CA THR A 526 10.80 -3.23 16.78
C THR A 526 10.15 -4.23 17.72
N ASP A 527 10.94 -4.71 18.67
CA ASP A 527 10.54 -5.74 19.63
C ASP A 527 10.27 -5.12 21.01
N THR A 528 11.31 -4.89 21.82
CA THR A 528 11.18 -4.18 23.11
C THR A 528 11.25 -2.66 22.97
N SER A 529 11.40 -2.15 21.75
CA SER A 529 11.57 -0.74 21.39
C SER A 529 12.78 -0.01 22.03
N TYR A 530 13.69 -0.72 22.70
CA TYR A 530 14.83 -0.08 23.39
C TYR A 530 15.80 0.63 22.43
N THR A 531 16.13 0.00 21.29
CA THR A 531 17.09 0.58 20.33
C THR A 531 16.53 1.85 19.70
N ILE A 532 15.29 1.80 19.23
CA ILE A 532 14.66 2.93 18.53
C ILE A 532 14.36 4.11 19.48
N THR A 533 13.97 3.84 20.73
CA THR A 533 13.75 4.90 21.74
C THR A 533 15.08 5.53 22.20
N LYS A 534 16.16 4.74 22.30
CA LYS A 534 17.51 5.29 22.57
C LYS A 534 18.00 6.17 21.41
N ALA A 535 17.77 5.76 20.17
CA ALA A 535 18.08 6.58 18.98
C ALA A 535 17.28 7.89 19.00
N ALA A 536 15.98 7.83 19.26
CA ALA A 536 15.12 9.00 19.40
C ALA A 536 15.60 9.97 20.48
N ARG A 537 16.03 9.45 21.64
CA ARG A 537 16.59 10.29 22.71
C ARG A 537 17.85 11.03 22.24
N LEU A 538 18.77 10.34 21.57
CA LEU A 538 19.97 10.95 21.01
C LEU A 538 19.64 12.03 19.97
N LEU A 539 18.68 11.77 19.08
CA LEU A 539 18.22 12.77 18.11
C LEU A 539 17.66 14.02 18.78
N ARG A 540 16.86 13.84 19.84
CA ARG A 540 16.33 14.95 20.64
C ARG A 540 17.45 15.75 21.33
N GLU A 541 18.42 15.08 21.94
CA GLU A 541 19.61 15.70 22.55
C GLU A 541 20.46 16.47 21.52
N LYS A 542 20.44 16.05 20.25
CA LYS A 542 21.11 16.72 19.13
C LYS A 542 20.25 17.77 18.42
N GLY A 543 19.08 18.10 18.96
CA GLY A 543 18.25 19.22 18.51
C GLY A 543 17.21 18.90 17.44
N ALA A 544 16.78 17.65 17.29
CA ALA A 544 15.67 17.30 16.40
C ALA A 544 14.32 17.89 16.88
N CYS A 545 13.50 18.38 15.93
CA CYS A 545 12.22 19.05 16.19
C CYS A 545 11.06 18.08 16.44
N LYS A 546 10.79 17.19 15.49
CA LYS A 546 9.88 16.04 15.64
C LYS A 546 10.59 14.75 15.26
N ILE A 547 10.23 13.65 15.90
CA ILE A 547 10.82 12.34 15.70
C ILE A 547 9.71 11.34 15.40
N TYR A 548 9.66 10.93 14.14
CA TYR A 548 8.82 9.85 13.65
C TYR A 548 9.64 8.55 13.64
N ALA A 549 9.00 7.42 13.87
CA ALA A 549 9.61 6.11 13.73
C ALA A 549 8.73 5.24 12.83
N LEU A 550 9.24 4.79 11.70
CA LEU A 550 8.54 3.92 10.75
C LEU A 550 9.18 2.53 10.78
N VAL A 551 8.39 1.51 11.11
CA VAL A 551 8.87 0.14 11.30
C VAL A 551 8.00 -0.87 10.56
N SER A 552 8.62 -1.75 9.77
CA SER A 552 7.89 -2.77 8.99
C SER A 552 7.15 -3.76 9.90
N HIS A 553 7.82 -4.32 10.92
CA HIS A 553 7.28 -5.35 11.81
C HIS A 553 7.40 -4.91 13.27
N ALA A 554 6.30 -4.44 13.85
CA ALA A 554 6.27 -3.99 15.24
C ALA A 554 5.71 -5.08 16.15
N ILE A 555 6.60 -5.92 16.69
CA ILE A 555 6.25 -7.00 17.63
C ILE A 555 5.78 -6.42 18.97
N LEU A 556 6.40 -5.33 19.41
CA LEU A 556 6.02 -4.56 20.62
C LEU A 556 5.83 -5.47 21.86
N SER A 557 6.81 -6.33 22.13
CA SER A 557 6.77 -7.25 23.26
C SER A 557 7.13 -6.59 24.59
N ALA A 558 6.76 -7.26 25.69
CA ALA A 558 7.03 -6.81 27.05
C ALA A 558 6.55 -5.36 27.28
N ASP A 559 7.44 -4.49 27.77
CA ASP A 559 7.11 -3.11 28.15
C ASP A 559 7.29 -2.09 27.00
N ALA A 560 7.30 -2.57 25.74
CA ALA A 560 7.61 -1.74 24.57
C ALA A 560 6.69 -0.52 24.45
N VAL A 561 5.40 -0.66 24.71
CA VAL A 561 4.43 0.46 24.64
C VAL A 561 4.78 1.57 25.64
N ASN A 562 5.06 1.19 26.89
CA ASN A 562 5.49 2.16 27.92
C ASN A 562 6.82 2.82 27.56
N HIS A 563 7.77 2.08 26.96
CA HIS A 563 9.00 2.67 26.44
C HIS A 563 8.71 3.70 25.35
N ILE A 564 7.75 3.46 24.45
CA ILE A 564 7.37 4.42 23.40
C ILE A 564 6.73 5.67 24.02
N ASP A 565 5.83 5.52 24.99
CA ASP A 565 5.19 6.65 25.67
C ASP A 565 6.19 7.57 26.36
N GLN A 566 7.15 7.00 27.07
CA GLN A 566 8.20 7.73 27.80
C GLN A 566 9.33 8.22 26.88
N SER A 567 9.33 7.84 25.61
CA SER A 567 10.38 8.21 24.67
C SER A 567 10.17 9.58 24.03
N ALA A 568 11.22 10.06 23.37
CA ALA A 568 11.20 11.26 22.54
C ALA A 568 10.51 11.07 21.17
N ILE A 569 9.97 9.87 20.88
CA ILE A 569 9.21 9.58 19.66
C ILE A 569 7.85 10.27 19.76
N ASP A 570 7.54 11.08 18.75
CA ASP A 570 6.27 11.77 18.61
C ASP A 570 5.21 10.82 18.03
N GLU A 571 5.56 10.08 16.97
CA GLU A 571 4.68 9.08 16.34
C GLU A 571 5.48 7.84 15.92
N LEU A 572 4.96 6.65 16.29
CA LEU A 572 5.43 5.35 15.85
C LEU A 572 4.45 4.80 14.80
N ILE A 573 4.93 4.67 13.57
CA ILE A 573 4.19 4.20 12.41
C ILE A 573 4.62 2.76 12.10
N VAL A 574 3.68 1.84 12.05
CA VAL A 574 3.96 0.41 11.93
C VAL A 574 3.08 -0.22 10.86
N SER A 575 3.51 -1.29 10.20
CA SER A 575 2.60 -2.02 9.31
C SER A 575 1.70 -2.99 10.08
N ASN A 576 0.63 -3.46 9.44
CA ASN A 576 -0.18 -4.57 9.91
C ASN A 576 0.38 -5.97 9.53
N SER A 577 1.69 -6.11 9.28
CA SER A 577 2.32 -7.43 9.07
C SER A 577 2.28 -8.33 10.32
N VAL A 578 2.10 -7.75 11.50
CA VAL A 578 1.77 -8.43 12.75
C VAL A 578 0.54 -7.74 13.36
N PRO A 579 -0.29 -8.43 14.17
CA PRO A 579 -1.53 -7.85 14.69
C PRO A 579 -1.31 -6.56 15.47
N GLN A 580 -2.01 -5.50 15.07
CA GLN A 580 -1.96 -4.18 15.71
C GLN A 580 -3.30 -3.75 16.31
N ALA A 581 -4.32 -4.61 16.33
CA ALA A 581 -5.69 -4.24 16.73
C ALA A 581 -5.75 -3.55 18.11
N GLN A 582 -4.96 -4.01 19.08
CA GLN A 582 -4.87 -3.43 20.42
C GLN A 582 -4.20 -2.04 20.47
N HIS A 583 -3.52 -1.63 19.40
CA HIS A 583 -2.76 -0.38 19.32
C HIS A 583 -3.44 0.69 18.46
N LEU A 584 -4.57 0.38 17.82
CA LEU A 584 -5.27 1.31 16.91
C LEU A 584 -5.79 2.58 17.59
N THR A 585 -6.10 2.51 18.89
CA THR A 585 -6.57 3.65 19.68
C THR A 585 -5.44 4.40 20.38
N HIS A 586 -4.20 3.92 20.26
CA HIS A 586 -3.06 4.51 20.96
C HIS A 586 -2.69 5.88 20.34
N PRO A 587 -2.44 6.92 21.15
CA PRO A 587 -2.23 8.27 20.64
C PRO A 587 -0.99 8.40 19.74
N LYS A 588 0.10 7.69 20.11
CA LYS A 588 1.37 7.73 19.37
C LYS A 588 1.53 6.67 18.28
N ILE A 589 0.70 5.61 18.25
CA ILE A 589 0.92 4.48 17.32
C ILE A 589 -0.05 4.62 16.14
N LYS A 590 0.49 4.61 14.92
CA LYS A 590 -0.27 4.63 13.67
C LYS A 590 0.04 3.38 12.88
N VAL A 591 -0.95 2.88 12.14
CA VAL A 591 -0.82 1.65 11.36
C VAL A 591 -1.01 1.97 9.88
N PHE A 592 -0.12 1.48 9.03
CA PHE A 592 -0.30 1.47 7.58
C PHE A 592 -0.57 0.06 7.06
N ASP A 593 -1.44 -0.05 6.07
CA ASP A 593 -1.90 -1.32 5.54
C ASP A 593 -0.96 -1.87 4.46
N VAL A 594 -0.51 -3.13 4.61
CA VAL A 594 0.23 -3.87 3.59
C VAL A 594 -0.58 -5.01 2.98
N THR A 595 -1.88 -5.16 3.31
CA THR A 595 -2.71 -6.24 2.73
C THR A 595 -2.87 -6.10 1.22
N SER A 596 -2.85 -4.88 0.67
CA SER A 596 -2.85 -4.63 -0.77
C SER A 596 -1.65 -5.29 -1.46
N LEU A 597 -0.45 -5.07 -0.92
CA LEU A 597 0.81 -5.66 -1.39
C LEU A 597 0.75 -7.19 -1.42
N PHE A 598 0.29 -7.82 -0.34
CA PHE A 598 0.16 -9.28 -0.28
C PHE A 598 -0.94 -9.84 -1.18
N SER A 599 -2.10 -9.18 -1.25
CA SER A 599 -3.20 -9.62 -2.12
C SER A 599 -2.78 -9.61 -3.59
N GLU A 600 -2.06 -8.57 -4.02
CA GLU A 600 -1.57 -8.48 -5.39
C GLU A 600 -0.42 -9.47 -5.64
N ALA A 601 0.43 -9.73 -4.66
CA ALA A 601 1.46 -10.76 -4.76
C ALA A 601 0.87 -12.16 -4.93
N ILE A 602 -0.15 -12.52 -4.14
CA ILE A 602 -0.90 -13.77 -4.27
C ILE A 602 -1.55 -13.88 -5.65
N ARG A 603 -2.22 -12.81 -6.10
CA ARG A 603 -2.87 -12.77 -7.41
C ARG A 603 -1.85 -13.02 -8.53
N ARG A 604 -0.73 -12.31 -8.54
CA ARG A 604 0.32 -12.46 -9.56
C ARG A 604 0.96 -13.85 -9.54
N THR A 605 1.25 -14.38 -8.35
CA THR A 605 1.79 -15.73 -8.16
C THR A 605 0.85 -16.81 -8.69
N HIS A 606 -0.47 -16.62 -8.49
CA HIS A 606 -1.49 -17.53 -9.00
C HIS A 606 -1.55 -17.51 -10.54
N PHE A 607 -1.50 -16.33 -11.15
CA PHE A 607 -1.59 -16.18 -12.61
C PHE A 607 -0.24 -16.31 -13.35
N GLY A 608 0.87 -16.43 -12.63
CA GLY A 608 2.21 -16.46 -13.24
C GLY A 608 2.65 -15.11 -13.80
N GLU A 609 2.15 -14.01 -13.23
CA GLU A 609 2.53 -12.65 -13.59
C GLU A 609 3.78 -12.19 -12.83
N SER A 610 4.52 -11.23 -13.38
CA SER A 610 5.73 -10.72 -12.72
C SER A 610 5.40 -9.95 -11.45
N LEU A 611 6.04 -10.31 -10.34
CA LEU A 611 6.04 -9.54 -9.10
C LEU A 611 6.97 -8.32 -9.14
N SER A 612 7.89 -8.24 -10.10
CA SER A 612 8.86 -7.14 -10.19
C SER A 612 8.19 -5.77 -10.30
N LYS A 613 7.00 -5.71 -10.93
CA LYS A 613 6.22 -4.48 -11.08
C LYS A 613 5.76 -3.89 -9.74
N LEU A 614 5.58 -4.71 -8.71
CA LEU A 614 5.28 -4.25 -7.34
C LEU A 614 6.43 -3.42 -6.75
N PHE A 615 7.61 -3.52 -7.36
CA PHE A 615 8.80 -2.80 -6.96
C PHE A 615 9.16 -1.66 -7.93
N GLU A 616 8.32 -1.32 -8.90
CA GLU A 616 8.60 -0.29 -9.92
C GLU A 616 7.56 0.85 -9.93
N GLU A 617 6.29 0.59 -9.61
CA GLU A 617 5.15 1.52 -9.82
C GLU A 617 4.55 2.08 -8.51
N ALA A 618 5.33 2.79 -7.68
CA ALA A 618 4.79 3.46 -6.48
C ALA A 618 5.31 4.87 -6.22
#